data_AF-A0AB94IAN7-F1
#
_entry.id   AF-A0AB94IAN7-F1
#
_cell.length_a   1.000
_cell.length_b   1.000
_cell.length_c   1.000
_cell.angle_alpha   90.00
_cell.angle_beta   90.00
_cell.angle_gamma   90.00
#
_symmetry.space_group_name_H-M   'P 1'
#
loop_
_entity.id
_entity.type
_entity.pdbx_description
1 polymer ?
#
loop_
_entity_poly.entity_id
_entity_poly.type
_entity_poly.pdbx_seq_one_letter_code
_entity_poly.pdbx_strand_id
1 'polypeptide(L)'
;MQAAITQLENALSIAKALHTAAVQSQAHLADTDSQNQLNANLTELAASGILAYAQEGIALTSPENIQLSTSNSITLTAENQTDISALKTISVSSGEAIGLFAHKQGMKLFANQGDIELQAQNANLNIAAKQDIKVDSVDGNITLTADKEITLICGGSYIKINSEGIELGTAGNIRVKSGVFQKMKPATLKTSMPDLPVPLSSITNRICLRCLIQAAEKGEMLVIAGER
;
A
#
# COMPACT_ATOMS: atom_id res chain seq x y z
N MET A 1 20.86 -8.35 32.34
CA MET A 1 20.83 -7.12 31.53
C MET A 1 21.55 -7.29 30.20
N GLN A 2 22.77 -7.84 30.16
CA GLN A 2 23.53 -8.05 28.91
C GLN A 2 22.73 -8.76 27.80
N ALA A 3 22.06 -9.88 28.10
CA ALA A 3 21.27 -10.62 27.09
C ALA A 3 20.12 -9.78 26.49
N ALA A 4 19.48 -8.93 27.30
CA ALA A 4 18.43 -8.02 26.85
C ALA A 4 18.97 -6.93 25.91
N ILE A 5 20.16 -6.38 26.23
CA ILE A 5 20.86 -5.41 25.38
C ILE A 5 21.22 -6.07 24.03
N THR A 6 21.80 -7.26 24.06
CA THR A 6 22.14 -8.01 22.82
C THR A 6 20.90 -8.27 21.96
N GLN A 7 19.76 -8.62 22.57
CA GLN A 7 18.52 -8.82 21.82
C GLN A 7 18.03 -7.54 21.14
N LEU A 8 18.17 -6.41 21.82
CA LEU A 8 17.77 -5.09 21.35
C LEU A 8 18.72 -4.56 20.24
N GLU A 9 20.02 -4.85 20.33
CA GLU A 9 21.00 -4.61 19.26
C GLU A 9 20.73 -5.46 18.02
N ASN A 10 20.41 -6.75 18.22
CA ASN A 10 20.04 -7.66 17.12
C ASN A 10 18.80 -7.18 16.38
N ALA A 11 17.75 -6.76 17.10
CA ALA A 11 16.53 -6.22 16.50
C ALA A 11 16.83 -4.95 15.65
N LEU A 12 17.64 -4.04 16.17
CA LEU A 12 18.06 -2.85 15.43
C LEU A 12 18.90 -3.20 14.19
N SER A 13 19.77 -4.20 14.29
CA SER A 13 20.58 -4.68 13.17
C SER A 13 19.72 -5.22 12.04
N ILE A 14 18.69 -6.03 12.36
CA ILE A 14 17.70 -6.53 11.40
C ILE A 14 16.97 -5.36 10.74
N ALA A 15 16.49 -4.39 11.54
CA ALA A 15 15.79 -3.21 11.02
C ALA A 15 16.66 -2.40 10.05
N LYS A 16 17.94 -2.18 10.37
CA LYS A 16 18.91 -1.49 9.49
C LYS A 16 19.20 -2.26 8.21
N ALA A 17 19.35 -3.58 8.29
CA ALA A 17 19.57 -4.42 7.12
C ALA A 17 18.36 -4.38 6.16
N LEU A 18 17.15 -4.48 6.70
CA LEU A 18 15.91 -4.35 5.90
C LEU A 18 15.72 -2.93 5.36
N HIS A 19 16.02 -1.90 6.15
CA HIS A 19 16.03 -0.51 5.69
C HIS A 19 16.97 -0.33 4.49
N THR A 20 18.20 -0.84 4.57
CA THR A 20 19.19 -0.76 3.47
C THR A 20 18.69 -1.45 2.21
N ALA A 21 18.07 -2.64 2.34
CA ALA A 21 17.47 -3.35 1.21
C ALA A 21 16.27 -2.60 0.60
N ALA A 22 15.48 -1.93 1.44
CA ALA A 22 14.35 -1.10 1.02
C ALA A 22 14.80 0.15 0.25
N VAL A 23 15.88 0.82 0.68
CA VAL A 23 16.50 1.96 -0.04
C VAL A 23 16.83 1.59 -1.48
N GLN A 24 17.48 0.44 -1.69
CA GLN A 24 17.83 -0.04 -3.03
C GLN A 24 16.62 -0.30 -3.91
N SER A 25 15.46 -0.54 -3.30
CA SER A 25 14.20 -0.87 -3.96
C SER A 25 13.23 0.33 -4.05
N GLN A 26 13.66 1.52 -3.61
CA GLN A 26 12.83 2.73 -3.52
C GLN A 26 11.53 2.54 -2.71
N ALA A 27 11.54 1.60 -1.76
CA ALA A 27 10.41 1.39 -0.86
C ALA A 27 10.43 2.43 0.29
N HIS A 28 9.29 2.59 0.97
CA HIS A 28 9.23 3.40 2.19
C HIS A 28 10.14 2.81 3.28
N LEU A 29 10.81 3.72 4.00
CA LEU A 29 11.89 3.38 4.91
C LEU A 29 11.39 3.22 6.35
N ALA A 30 11.96 2.27 7.08
CA ALA A 30 11.77 2.17 8.51
C ALA A 30 12.52 3.30 9.23
N ASP A 31 11.88 3.88 10.26
CA ASP A 31 12.51 4.85 11.16
C ASP A 31 13.51 4.14 12.09
N THR A 32 14.73 3.98 11.60
CA THR A 32 15.83 3.39 12.37
C THR A 32 16.45 4.38 13.36
N ASP A 33 16.21 5.68 13.21
CA ASP A 33 16.80 6.71 14.07
C ASP A 33 16.10 6.73 15.42
N SER A 34 14.77 6.69 15.44
CA SER A 34 13.99 6.52 16.66
C SER A 34 14.34 5.21 17.38
N GLN A 35 14.62 4.14 16.64
CA GLN A 35 15.07 2.86 17.22
C GLN A 35 16.48 2.95 17.81
N ASN A 36 17.44 3.58 17.12
CA ASN A 36 18.77 3.85 17.65
C ASN A 36 18.69 4.64 18.97
N GLN A 37 17.85 5.67 19.02
CA GLN A 37 17.67 6.50 20.20
C GLN A 37 17.02 5.71 21.35
N LEU A 38 15.99 4.90 21.07
CA LEU A 38 15.40 4.02 22.06
C LEU A 38 16.44 3.04 22.63
N ASN A 39 17.32 2.51 21.78
CA ASN A 39 18.39 1.62 22.22
C ASN A 39 19.38 2.31 23.16
N ALA A 40 19.77 3.55 22.85
CA ALA A 40 20.65 4.34 23.72
C ALA A 40 20.00 4.64 25.08
N ASN A 41 18.69 4.92 25.09
CA ASN A 41 17.93 5.23 26.30
C ASN A 41 17.74 4.00 27.21
N LEU A 42 17.52 2.81 26.63
CA LEU A 42 17.25 1.58 27.38
C LEU A 42 18.51 0.78 27.74
N THR A 43 19.64 1.03 27.07
CA THR A 43 20.94 0.50 27.48
C THR A 43 21.29 1.00 28.87
N GLU A 44 21.48 0.07 29.81
CA GLU A 44 21.70 0.36 31.24
C GLU A 44 20.59 1.23 31.88
N LEU A 45 19.42 1.33 31.23
CA LEU A 45 18.33 2.25 31.58
C LEU A 45 18.84 3.69 31.79
N ALA A 46 19.69 4.18 30.88
CA ALA A 46 20.23 5.55 30.90
C ALA A 46 19.14 6.64 30.93
N ALA A 47 17.94 6.32 30.44
CA ALA A 47 16.74 7.14 30.59
C ALA A 47 15.56 6.33 31.16
N SER A 48 14.53 7.02 31.61
CA SER A 48 13.31 6.39 32.13
C SER A 48 12.58 5.60 31.04
N GLY A 49 12.53 4.28 31.20
CA GLY A 49 11.87 3.38 30.27
C GLY A 49 11.72 1.98 30.84
N ILE A 50 11.10 1.10 30.06
CA ILE A 50 10.92 -0.31 30.42
C ILE A 50 11.61 -1.16 29.35
N LEU A 51 12.53 -2.03 29.78
CA LEU A 51 13.10 -3.09 28.96
C LEU A 51 12.66 -4.43 29.53
N ALA A 52 11.70 -5.08 28.85
CA ALA A 52 11.24 -6.42 29.20
C ALA A 52 11.99 -7.46 28.36
N TYR A 53 12.60 -8.44 29.03
CA TYR A 53 13.31 -9.55 28.40
C TYR A 53 13.02 -10.85 29.12
N ALA A 54 12.74 -11.90 28.36
CA ALA A 54 12.59 -13.27 28.84
C ALA A 54 13.11 -14.23 27.77
N GLN A 55 13.97 -15.18 28.17
CA GLN A 55 14.62 -16.13 27.26
C GLN A 55 13.60 -17.07 26.60
N GLU A 56 12.58 -17.48 27.35
CA GLU A 56 11.52 -18.39 26.92
C GLU A 56 10.33 -17.67 26.28
N GLY A 57 10.28 -16.33 26.34
CA GLY A 57 9.29 -15.50 25.65
C GLY A 57 8.46 -14.58 26.55
N ILE A 58 7.73 -13.67 25.91
CA ILE A 58 6.83 -12.70 26.55
C ILE A 58 5.45 -12.85 25.88
N ALA A 59 4.41 -13.03 26.68
CA ALA A 59 3.03 -13.07 26.21
C ALA A 59 2.24 -11.89 26.79
N LEU A 60 1.55 -11.12 25.95
CA LEU A 60 0.61 -10.08 26.34
C LEU A 60 -0.79 -10.54 25.93
N THR A 61 -1.62 -10.90 26.91
CA THR A 61 -2.98 -11.41 26.67
C THR A 61 -4.01 -10.64 27.49
N SER A 62 -5.18 -10.43 26.91
CA SER A 62 -6.33 -9.80 27.56
C SER A 62 -7.61 -10.39 26.96
N PRO A 63 -8.64 -10.72 27.77
CA PRO A 63 -9.96 -11.08 27.23
C PRO A 63 -10.66 -9.89 26.56
N GLU A 64 -10.24 -8.66 26.90
CA GLU A 64 -10.73 -7.42 26.31
C GLU A 64 -9.67 -6.85 25.36
N ASN A 65 -9.29 -5.58 25.54
CA ASN A 65 -8.41 -4.88 24.61
C ASN A 65 -6.94 -4.90 25.05
N ILE A 66 -6.05 -4.89 24.06
CA ILE A 66 -4.64 -4.50 24.19
C ILE A 66 -4.44 -3.28 23.29
N GLN A 67 -3.95 -2.17 23.84
CA GLN A 67 -3.65 -0.96 23.08
C GLN A 67 -2.16 -0.63 23.20
N LEU A 68 -1.50 -0.44 22.06
CA LEU A 68 -0.14 0.08 21.95
C LEU A 68 -0.22 1.47 21.32
N SER A 69 0.27 2.49 22.03
CA SER A 69 0.20 3.88 21.59
C SER A 69 1.50 4.60 21.92
N THR A 70 1.95 5.47 21.02
CA THR A 70 3.15 6.31 21.16
C THR A 70 2.98 7.57 20.33
N SER A 71 3.61 8.66 20.76
CA SER A 71 3.65 9.91 19.99
C SER A 71 4.73 9.91 18.90
N ASN A 72 5.61 8.90 18.89
CA ASN A 72 6.69 8.76 17.90
C ASN A 72 6.43 7.54 16.99
N SER A 73 7.16 6.43 17.16
CA SER A 73 7.06 5.25 16.29
C SER A 73 6.81 3.95 17.06
N ILE A 74 5.99 3.05 16.51
CA ILE A 74 5.91 1.64 16.93
C ILE A 74 6.78 0.80 15.98
N THR A 75 7.68 -0.01 16.53
CA THR A 75 8.50 -0.96 15.75
C THR A 75 8.22 -2.38 16.20
N LEU A 76 7.97 -3.28 15.25
CA LEU A 76 7.86 -4.72 15.47
C LEU A 76 8.96 -5.42 14.65
N THR A 77 9.91 -6.05 15.32
CA THR A 77 11.01 -6.76 14.66
C THR A 77 11.02 -8.22 15.09
N ALA A 78 11.02 -9.13 14.12
CA ALA A 78 11.21 -10.55 14.33
C ALA A 78 12.33 -11.05 13.41
N GLU A 79 13.20 -11.92 13.92
CA GLU A 79 14.26 -12.55 13.12
C GLU A 79 13.70 -13.58 12.13
N ASN A 80 12.60 -14.25 12.50
CA ASN A 80 12.01 -15.32 11.70
C ASN A 80 10.74 -14.86 10.97
N GLN A 81 9.61 -14.80 11.68
CA GLN A 81 8.31 -14.47 11.11
C GLN A 81 7.51 -13.53 12.02
N THR A 82 6.62 -12.74 11.41
CA THR A 82 5.65 -11.90 12.11
C THR A 82 4.27 -12.26 11.57
N ASP A 83 3.44 -12.86 12.42
CA ASP A 83 2.09 -13.27 12.08
C ASP A 83 1.08 -12.31 12.69
N ILE A 84 0.18 -11.77 11.87
CA ILE A 84 -0.95 -10.93 12.31
C ILE A 84 -2.22 -11.66 11.93
N SER A 85 -2.97 -12.12 12.93
CA SER A 85 -4.21 -12.89 12.74
C SER A 85 -5.38 -12.19 13.42
N ALA A 86 -6.48 -12.01 12.70
CA ALA A 86 -7.75 -11.53 13.23
C ALA A 86 -8.89 -12.37 12.68
N LEU A 87 -9.85 -12.72 13.53
CA LEU A 87 -11.02 -13.51 13.12
C LEU A 87 -11.98 -12.73 12.22
N LYS A 88 -12.02 -11.40 12.38
CA LYS A 88 -12.92 -10.52 11.64
C LYS A 88 -12.17 -9.68 10.63
N THR A 89 -11.51 -8.62 11.09
CA THR A 89 -10.96 -7.59 10.20
C THR A 89 -9.58 -7.16 10.67
N ILE A 90 -8.67 -6.98 9.72
CA ILE A 90 -7.42 -6.25 9.90
C ILE A 90 -7.56 -4.95 9.11
N SER A 91 -7.50 -3.82 9.81
CA SER A 91 -7.54 -2.49 9.19
C SER A 91 -6.19 -1.80 9.39
N VAL A 92 -5.61 -1.29 8.30
CA VAL A 92 -4.36 -0.53 8.32
C VAL A 92 -4.63 0.83 7.66
N SER A 93 -4.28 1.90 8.36
CA SER A 93 -4.47 3.27 7.87
C SER A 93 -3.27 4.12 8.25
N SER A 94 -2.81 4.96 7.32
CA SER A 94 -1.66 5.85 7.51
C SER A 94 -2.02 7.24 7.03
N GLY A 95 -1.54 8.27 7.73
CA GLY A 95 -1.75 9.67 7.35
C GLY A 95 -0.93 10.13 6.15
N GLU A 96 0.16 9.40 5.84
CA GLU A 96 1.09 9.78 4.76
C GLU A 96 1.25 8.66 3.72
N ALA A 97 1.76 7.51 4.12
CA ALA A 97 2.04 6.40 3.21
C ALA A 97 2.00 5.02 3.87
N ILE A 98 1.74 3.99 3.07
CA ILE A 98 1.89 2.58 3.45
C ILE A 98 2.92 1.96 2.50
N GLY A 99 3.96 1.33 3.06
CA GLY A 99 4.97 0.60 2.31
C GLY A 99 4.96 -0.88 2.63
N LEU A 100 4.96 -1.73 1.61
CA LEU A 100 5.09 -3.18 1.73
C LEU A 100 6.28 -3.62 0.88
N PHE A 101 7.25 -4.28 1.51
CA PHE A 101 8.49 -4.69 0.85
C PHE A 101 8.86 -6.13 1.25
N ALA A 102 9.18 -6.95 0.24
CA ALA A 102 9.66 -8.31 0.42
C ALA A 102 10.95 -8.51 -0.38
N HIS A 103 12.04 -8.89 0.30
CA HIS A 103 13.37 -8.91 -0.31
C HIS A 103 13.68 -10.18 -1.13
N LYS A 104 13.20 -11.36 -0.70
CA LYS A 104 13.62 -12.66 -1.29
C LYS A 104 12.49 -13.47 -1.94
N GLN A 105 11.38 -13.67 -1.23
CA GLN A 105 10.32 -14.62 -1.64
C GLN A 105 9.11 -13.97 -2.32
N GLY A 106 9.16 -12.66 -2.56
CA GLY A 106 8.07 -11.89 -3.16
C GLY A 106 6.87 -11.67 -2.23
N MET A 107 5.75 -11.24 -2.82
CA MET A 107 4.49 -10.96 -2.11
C MET A 107 3.36 -11.79 -2.72
N LYS A 108 2.44 -12.24 -1.86
CA LYS A 108 1.23 -12.96 -2.26
C LYS A 108 0.01 -12.30 -1.61
N LEU A 109 -0.97 -11.93 -2.43
CA LEU A 109 -2.23 -11.34 -1.98
C LEU A 109 -3.36 -12.21 -2.52
N PHE A 110 -4.14 -12.81 -1.61
CA PHE A 110 -5.23 -13.71 -1.97
C PHE A 110 -6.48 -13.36 -1.16
N ALA A 111 -7.63 -13.35 -1.84
CA ALA A 111 -8.94 -13.40 -1.22
C ALA A 111 -9.58 -14.76 -1.57
N ASN A 112 -9.92 -15.56 -0.56
CA ASN A 112 -10.58 -16.85 -0.78
C ASN A 112 -12.04 -16.66 -1.24
N GLN A 113 -12.68 -15.61 -0.73
CA GLN A 113 -14.01 -15.15 -1.12
C GLN A 113 -14.02 -13.62 -1.05
N GLY A 114 -14.88 -13.01 -1.86
CA GLY A 114 -14.92 -11.55 -2.01
C GLY A 114 -13.85 -11.02 -2.96
N ASP A 115 -13.97 -9.73 -3.25
CA ASP A 115 -13.17 -9.06 -4.28
C ASP A 115 -11.84 -8.53 -3.71
N ILE A 116 -10.84 -8.43 -4.59
CA ILE A 116 -9.64 -7.62 -4.33
C ILE A 116 -9.79 -6.31 -5.11
N GLU A 117 -9.87 -5.21 -4.39
CA GLU A 117 -9.93 -3.87 -4.98
C GLU A 117 -8.60 -3.13 -4.78
N LEU A 118 -8.00 -2.67 -5.89
CA LEU A 118 -6.79 -1.85 -5.89
C LEU A 118 -7.08 -0.54 -6.61
N GLN A 119 -7.00 0.59 -5.88
CA GLN A 119 -7.36 1.89 -6.42
C GLN A 119 -6.36 2.97 -6.02
N ALA A 120 -5.96 3.79 -7.00
CA ALA A 120 -5.32 5.08 -6.77
C ALA A 120 -6.34 6.17 -7.08
N GLN A 121 -7.09 6.62 -6.08
CA GLN A 121 -8.29 7.45 -6.28
C GLN A 121 -7.99 8.84 -6.85
N ASN A 122 -6.79 9.37 -6.58
CA ASN A 122 -6.39 10.73 -6.94
C ASN A 122 -4.99 10.80 -7.58
N ALA A 123 -4.44 9.65 -7.98
CA ALA A 123 -3.08 9.52 -8.48
C ALA A 123 -2.96 8.31 -9.42
N ASN A 124 -1.74 8.01 -9.87
CA ASN A 124 -1.49 6.91 -10.79
C ASN A 124 -1.42 5.56 -10.05
N LEU A 125 -2.00 4.53 -10.67
CA LEU A 125 -1.73 3.13 -10.33
C LEU A 125 -0.65 2.60 -11.28
N ASN A 126 0.52 2.26 -10.74
CA ASN A 126 1.63 1.71 -11.51
C ASN A 126 1.82 0.22 -11.19
N ILE A 127 1.82 -0.63 -12.22
CA ILE A 127 2.08 -2.07 -12.11
C ILE A 127 3.17 -2.42 -13.12
N ALA A 128 4.28 -2.98 -12.63
CA ALA A 128 5.42 -3.35 -13.45
C ALA A 128 6.06 -4.66 -12.95
N ALA A 129 6.55 -5.47 -13.88
CA ALA A 129 7.35 -6.65 -13.60
C ALA A 129 8.55 -6.69 -14.54
N LYS A 130 9.68 -7.22 -14.06
CA LYS A 130 10.89 -7.44 -14.89
C LYS A 130 10.70 -8.61 -15.87
N GLN A 131 9.88 -9.58 -15.48
CA GLN A 131 9.49 -10.72 -16.30
C GLN A 131 8.04 -10.50 -16.76
N ASP A 132 7.24 -11.55 -16.82
CA ASP A 132 5.89 -11.48 -17.36
C ASP A 132 4.89 -10.85 -16.39
N ILE A 133 3.90 -10.16 -16.96
CA ILE A 133 2.65 -9.81 -16.30
C ILE A 133 1.56 -10.68 -16.92
N LYS A 134 0.86 -11.46 -16.09
CA LYS A 134 -0.24 -12.32 -16.51
C LYS A 134 -1.55 -11.83 -15.88
N VAL A 135 -2.57 -11.62 -16.72
CA VAL A 135 -3.92 -11.23 -16.30
C VAL A 135 -4.87 -12.25 -16.90
N ASP A 136 -5.47 -13.09 -16.05
CA ASP A 136 -6.42 -14.13 -16.47
C ASP A 136 -7.76 -13.93 -15.74
N SER A 137 -8.84 -14.17 -16.47
CA SER A 137 -10.17 -14.38 -15.90
C SER A 137 -10.63 -15.78 -16.31
N VAL A 138 -10.92 -16.65 -15.33
CA VAL A 138 -11.22 -18.07 -15.58
C VAL A 138 -12.66 -18.24 -16.06
N ASP A 139 -13.61 -17.69 -15.30
CA ASP A 139 -15.04 -17.82 -15.58
C ASP A 139 -15.69 -16.50 -16.00
N GLY A 140 -14.93 -15.41 -16.02
CA GLY A 140 -15.43 -14.05 -16.25
C GLY A 140 -14.84 -13.38 -17.49
N ASN A 141 -14.80 -12.05 -17.45
CA ASN A 141 -14.23 -11.20 -18.49
C ASN A 141 -13.05 -10.36 -17.95
N ILE A 142 -12.25 -9.84 -18.87
CA ILE A 142 -11.27 -8.78 -18.61
C ILE A 142 -11.80 -7.52 -19.28
N THR A 143 -11.98 -6.45 -18.50
CA THR A 143 -12.44 -5.16 -19.01
C THR A 143 -11.39 -4.10 -18.72
N LEU A 144 -10.92 -3.43 -19.76
CA LEU A 144 -10.04 -2.27 -19.66
C LEU A 144 -10.83 -1.05 -20.15
N THR A 145 -11.02 -0.07 -19.27
CA THR A 145 -11.78 1.15 -19.56
C THR A 145 -10.91 2.36 -19.24
N ALA A 146 -10.86 3.32 -20.14
CA ALA A 146 -10.22 4.60 -19.92
C ALA A 146 -11.08 5.71 -20.54
N ASP A 147 -11.11 6.87 -19.89
CA ASP A 147 -11.83 8.05 -20.38
C ASP A 147 -11.11 8.67 -21.61
N LYS A 148 -9.77 8.67 -21.59
CA LYS A 148 -8.96 9.33 -22.61
C LYS A 148 -8.45 8.36 -23.69
N GLU A 149 -7.69 7.35 -23.28
CA GLU A 149 -6.98 6.48 -24.22
C GLU A 149 -6.57 5.15 -23.57
N ILE A 150 -6.57 4.08 -24.38
CA ILE A 150 -5.90 2.81 -24.09
C ILE A 150 -4.85 2.56 -25.17
N THR A 151 -3.61 2.33 -24.75
CA THR A 151 -2.48 2.08 -25.65
C THR A 151 -1.73 0.81 -25.26
N LEU A 152 -1.67 -0.15 -26.18
CA LEU A 152 -0.95 -1.42 -26.05
C LEU A 152 0.27 -1.41 -26.96
N ILE A 153 1.48 -1.56 -26.41
CA ILE A 153 2.74 -1.43 -27.17
C ILE A 153 3.59 -2.70 -27.02
N CYS A 154 4.14 -3.20 -28.11
CA CYS A 154 5.08 -4.32 -28.13
C CYS A 154 6.08 -4.18 -29.29
N GLY A 155 7.37 -4.09 -28.98
CA GLY A 155 8.45 -4.06 -29.98
C GLY A 155 8.31 -2.96 -31.04
N GLY A 156 7.73 -1.81 -30.67
CA GLY A 156 7.43 -0.68 -31.57
C GLY A 156 6.13 -0.81 -32.37
N SER A 157 5.44 -1.96 -32.33
CA SER A 157 4.06 -2.08 -32.81
C SER A 157 3.08 -1.71 -31.70
N TYR A 158 1.90 -1.19 -32.06
CA TYR A 158 0.91 -0.79 -31.07
C TYR A 158 -0.55 -0.86 -31.55
N ILE A 159 -1.45 -0.91 -30.57
CA ILE A 159 -2.89 -0.70 -30.72
C ILE A 159 -3.27 0.48 -29.83
N LYS A 160 -3.87 1.51 -30.42
CA LYS A 160 -4.34 2.71 -29.70
C LYS A 160 -5.84 2.86 -29.87
N ILE A 161 -6.55 3.09 -28.78
CA ILE A 161 -8.01 3.22 -28.73
C ILE A 161 -8.32 4.52 -28.00
N ASN A 162 -8.96 5.47 -28.68
CA ASN A 162 -9.35 6.77 -28.13
C ASN A 162 -10.60 7.32 -28.83
N SER A 163 -10.93 8.60 -28.61
CA SER A 163 -12.11 9.25 -29.20
C SER A 163 -12.07 9.39 -30.73
N GLU A 164 -10.88 9.32 -31.35
CA GLU A 164 -10.72 9.38 -32.82
C GLU A 164 -10.95 8.01 -33.48
N GLY A 165 -10.84 6.92 -32.72
CA GLY A 165 -11.10 5.55 -33.17
C GLY A 165 -10.05 4.55 -32.71
N ILE A 166 -9.81 3.53 -33.55
CA ILE A 166 -8.82 2.47 -33.32
C ILE A 166 -7.69 2.62 -34.34
N GLU A 167 -6.46 2.76 -33.86
CA GLU A 167 -5.25 2.81 -34.68
C GLU A 167 -4.39 1.57 -34.47
N LEU A 168 -4.00 0.92 -35.57
CA LEU A 168 -3.10 -0.24 -35.60
C LEU A 168 -1.79 0.17 -36.27
N GLY A 169 -0.75 0.40 -35.47
CA GLY A 169 0.56 0.84 -35.96
C GLY A 169 1.60 -0.29 -35.93
N THR A 170 2.29 -0.52 -37.03
CA THR A 170 3.44 -1.44 -37.09
C THR A 170 4.36 -1.10 -38.27
N ALA A 171 5.65 -1.37 -38.15
CA ALA A 171 6.61 -1.26 -39.26
C ALA A 171 6.55 -2.47 -40.21
N GLY A 172 5.98 -3.59 -39.76
CA GLY A 172 5.86 -4.82 -40.53
C GLY A 172 4.47 -4.99 -41.17
N ASN A 173 4.11 -6.25 -41.44
CA ASN A 173 2.80 -6.58 -42.00
C ASN A 173 1.78 -6.86 -40.88
N ILE A 174 0.58 -6.30 -41.00
CA ILE A 174 -0.59 -6.75 -40.23
C ILE A 174 -1.12 -8.03 -40.87
N ARG A 175 -1.10 -9.14 -40.14
CA ARG A 175 -1.62 -10.43 -40.61
C ARG A 175 -2.96 -10.72 -39.94
N VAL A 176 -4.04 -10.69 -40.73
CA VAL A 176 -5.38 -11.08 -40.28
C VAL A 176 -5.69 -12.46 -40.82
N LYS A 177 -5.82 -13.46 -39.93
CA LYS A 177 -6.25 -14.82 -40.27
C LYS A 177 -7.69 -15.01 -39.79
N SER A 178 -8.65 -15.02 -40.71
CA SER A 178 -10.07 -15.17 -40.38
C SER A 178 -10.81 -16.03 -41.40
N GLY A 179 -11.85 -16.74 -40.97
CA GLY A 179 -12.79 -17.42 -41.87
C GLY A 179 -13.67 -16.43 -42.66
N VAL A 180 -13.99 -15.27 -42.07
CA VAL A 180 -14.77 -14.18 -42.69
C VAL A 180 -14.27 -12.84 -42.16
N PHE A 181 -14.09 -11.84 -43.04
CA PHE A 181 -13.82 -10.46 -42.65
C PHE A 181 -14.92 -9.55 -43.21
N GLN A 182 -15.75 -8.97 -42.34
CA GLN A 182 -16.86 -8.10 -42.71
C GLN A 182 -16.66 -6.70 -42.15
N LYS A 183 -16.74 -5.70 -43.03
CA LYS A 183 -16.78 -4.29 -42.63
C LYS A 183 -18.24 -3.87 -42.46
N MET A 184 -18.63 -3.61 -41.21
CA MET A 184 -19.98 -3.15 -40.85
C MET A 184 -20.06 -1.62 -40.74
N LYS A 185 -21.26 -1.09 -40.52
CA LYS A 185 -21.45 0.32 -40.15
C LYS A 185 -20.80 0.60 -38.77
N PRO A 186 -20.38 1.85 -38.49
CA PRO A 186 -19.85 2.23 -37.19
C PRO A 186 -20.81 1.90 -36.04
N ALA A 187 -20.28 1.53 -34.89
CA ALA A 187 -21.00 1.29 -33.65
C ALA A 187 -20.24 1.92 -32.48
N THR A 188 -20.96 2.26 -31.41
CA THR A 188 -20.40 2.87 -30.20
C THR A 188 -20.93 2.14 -28.98
N LEU A 189 -20.05 1.81 -28.04
CA LEU A 189 -20.42 1.27 -26.74
C LEU A 189 -20.38 2.40 -25.71
N LYS A 190 -21.48 2.62 -25.00
CA LYS A 190 -21.49 3.52 -23.83
C LYS A 190 -21.12 2.70 -22.60
N THR A 191 -19.97 2.99 -22.00
CA THR A 191 -19.55 2.39 -20.73
C THR A 191 -19.49 3.50 -19.67
N SER A 192 -20.01 3.23 -18.48
CA SER A 192 -19.81 4.10 -17.32
C SER A 192 -18.40 3.88 -16.76
N MET A 193 -17.65 4.96 -16.57
CA MET A 193 -16.40 4.90 -15.81
C MET A 193 -16.68 4.49 -14.36
N PRO A 194 -15.79 3.73 -13.71
CA PRO A 194 -15.90 3.50 -12.28
C PRO A 194 -15.78 4.84 -11.53
N ASP A 195 -16.73 5.11 -10.63
CA ASP A 195 -16.73 6.31 -9.80
C ASP A 195 -15.65 6.19 -8.71
N LEU A 196 -14.56 6.93 -8.86
CA LEU A 196 -13.54 7.06 -7.82
C LEU A 196 -13.93 8.17 -6.83
N PRO A 197 -13.76 7.96 -5.51
CA PRO A 197 -14.03 9.01 -4.53
C PRO A 197 -13.20 10.27 -4.80
N VAL A 198 -13.87 11.42 -4.79
CA VAL A 198 -13.22 12.74 -4.90
C VAL A 198 -12.42 13.06 -3.63
N PRO A 199 -11.29 13.76 -3.76
CA PRO A 199 -10.44 14.04 -2.61
C PRO A 199 -11.20 14.92 -1.62
N LEU A 200 -11.06 14.64 -0.32
CA LEU A 200 -11.72 15.38 0.76
C LEU A 200 -11.52 16.90 0.66
N SER A 201 -10.48 17.40 -0.03
CA SER A 201 -10.28 18.83 -0.31
C SER A 201 -11.49 19.53 -0.97
N SER A 202 -12.33 18.81 -1.73
CA SER A 202 -13.57 19.37 -2.28
C SER A 202 -14.70 19.48 -1.24
N ILE A 203 -14.60 18.75 -0.12
CA ILE A 203 -15.48 18.80 1.05
C ILE A 203 -14.89 19.71 2.16
N THR A 204 -13.59 20.05 2.05
CA THR A 204 -12.76 20.74 3.07
C THR A 204 -13.01 22.25 3.15
N ASN A 205 -14.02 22.82 2.45
CA ASN A 205 -14.43 24.17 2.82
C ASN A 205 -15.16 24.23 4.17
N ARG A 206 -15.32 23.09 4.88
CA ARG A 206 -15.98 23.04 6.19
C ARG A 206 -15.17 22.45 7.35
N ILE A 207 -14.08 21.72 7.14
CA ILE A 207 -13.27 21.14 8.25
C ILE A 207 -11.78 21.17 7.91
N CYS A 208 -11.03 22.05 8.57
CA CYS A 208 -9.59 22.18 8.39
C CYS A 208 -8.83 21.05 9.13
N LEU A 209 -8.10 20.21 8.39
CA LEU A 209 -7.29 19.12 8.95
C LEU A 209 -6.23 19.65 9.94
N ARG A 210 -5.66 20.82 9.65
CA ARG A 210 -4.78 21.54 10.57
C ARG A 210 -5.48 21.92 11.87
N CYS A 211 -6.73 22.36 11.82
CA CYS A 211 -7.53 22.64 13.02
C CYS A 211 -7.85 21.36 13.80
N LEU A 212 -8.02 20.23 13.12
CA LEU A 212 -8.29 18.93 13.76
C LEU A 212 -7.06 18.41 14.51
N ILE A 213 -5.88 18.50 13.88
CA ILE A 213 -4.59 18.18 14.51
C ILE A 213 -4.32 19.15 15.68
N GLN A 214 -4.51 20.44 15.47
CA GLN A 214 -4.25 21.47 16.49
C GLN A 214 -5.23 21.40 17.66
N ALA A 215 -6.49 21.00 17.42
CA ALA A 215 -7.47 20.74 18.48
C ALA A 215 -7.10 19.47 19.27
N ALA A 216 -6.63 18.42 18.59
CA ALA A 216 -6.13 17.21 19.26
C ALA A 216 -4.87 17.50 20.10
N GLU A 217 -3.94 18.30 19.61
CA GLU A 217 -2.74 18.75 20.35
C GLU A 217 -3.09 19.61 21.57
N LYS A 218 -4.16 20.41 21.49
CA LYS A 218 -4.59 21.30 22.59
C LYS A 218 -5.66 20.70 23.51
N GLY A 219 -6.15 19.50 23.22
CA GLY A 219 -7.26 18.88 23.97
C GLY A 219 -8.59 19.63 23.84
N GLU A 220 -8.79 20.39 22.76
CA GLU A 220 -9.99 21.19 22.53
C GLU A 220 -11.08 20.36 21.80
N MET A 221 -12.33 20.50 22.24
CA MET A 221 -13.49 19.86 21.59
C MET A 221 -13.82 20.59 20.28
N LEU A 222 -13.78 19.86 19.15
CA LEU A 222 -14.08 20.41 17.83
C LEU A 222 -15.60 20.56 17.64
N VAL A 223 -16.10 21.80 17.52
CA VAL A 223 -17.50 22.07 17.16
C VAL A 223 -17.61 22.28 15.66
N ILE A 224 -18.23 21.33 14.96
CA ILE A 224 -18.56 21.48 13.54
C ILE A 224 -19.85 22.29 13.45
N ALA A 225 -19.77 23.52 12.95
CA ALA A 225 -20.95 24.32 12.66
C ALA A 225 -21.71 23.71 11.46
N GLY A 226 -22.76 22.94 11.75
CA GLY A 226 -23.71 22.51 10.74
C GLY A 226 -24.62 23.67 10.34
N GLU A 227 -24.69 23.99 9.05
CA GLU A 227 -25.78 24.81 8.52
C GLU A 227 -26.93 23.88 8.10
N ARG A 228 -28.16 24.33 8.37
CA ARG A 228 -29.42 23.66 8.03
C ARG A 228 -29.60 23.49 6.52
#